data_AF-A0A8T3WUR0-F1
#
_entry.id   AF-A0A8T3WUR0-F1
#
_cell.length_a   1.000
_cell.length_b   1.000
_cell.length_c   1.000
_cell.angle_alpha   90.00
_cell.angle_beta   90.00
_cell.angle_gamma   90.00
#
_symmetry.space_group_name_H-M   'P 1'
#
loop_
_entity.id
_entity.type
_entity.pdbx_description
1 polymer ?
#
loop_
_entity_poly.entity_id
_entity_poly.type
_entity_poly.pdbx_seq_one_letter_code
_entity_poly.pdbx_strand_id
1 'polypeptide(L)'
;KDFKAEIHTGDSVYLSRENCTAVEDVHAKPRFHLKKGLTKKPKGHPAWKRMLNSEEQNPEQYGREYHTRSNVESTNKAKKQKFGDYVLCKNDAAKEQESQLTWCAYNFTVLSRALYELGIGPTDW
;
A
#
# COMPACT_ATOMS: atom_id res chain seq x y z
N LYS A 1 -11.54 14.58 4.19
CA LYS A 1 -10.36 14.83 5.05
C LYS A 1 -10.16 13.75 6.12
N ASP A 2 -11.03 12.74 6.21
CA ASP A 2 -10.85 11.59 7.13
C ASP A 2 -10.54 10.32 6.33
N PHE A 3 -9.29 10.15 5.93
CA PHE A 3 -8.84 8.87 5.38
C PHE A 3 -8.77 7.86 6.51
N LYS A 4 -9.73 6.93 6.57
CA LYS A 4 -9.75 5.84 7.55
C LYS A 4 -9.00 4.65 6.98
N ALA A 5 -7.73 4.53 7.33
CA ALA A 5 -6.96 3.33 7.03
C ALA A 5 -7.40 2.21 7.98
N GLU A 6 -7.94 1.11 7.45
CA GLU A 6 -8.25 -0.07 8.27
C GLU A 6 -7.00 -0.93 8.53
N ILE A 7 -6.16 -1.06 7.50
CA ILE A 7 -4.96 -1.89 7.49
C ILE A 7 -3.84 -1.10 6.83
N HIS A 8 -2.63 -1.19 7.39
CA HIS A 8 -1.42 -0.70 6.76
C HIS A 8 -0.42 -1.83 6.58
N THR A 9 -0.16 -2.18 5.32
CA THR A 9 0.82 -3.20 4.95
C THR A 9 2.19 -2.59 4.67
N GLY A 10 3.27 -3.32 4.95
CA GLY A 10 4.61 -2.83 4.61
C GLY A 10 5.71 -3.89 4.66
N ASP A 11 6.83 -3.57 4.00
CA ASP A 11 8.02 -4.40 3.98
C ASP A 11 8.66 -4.61 5.35
N SER A 12 9.48 -5.64 5.42
CA SER A 12 10.31 -5.91 6.60
C SER A 12 11.36 -4.83 6.90
N VAL A 13 11.62 -3.91 5.96
CA VAL A 13 12.45 -2.71 6.21
C VAL A 13 11.73 -1.70 7.11
N TYR A 14 10.40 -1.65 7.04
CA TYR A 14 9.55 -0.81 7.87
C TYR A 14 9.11 -1.51 9.17
N LEU A 15 9.54 -2.75 9.39
CA LEU A 15 9.22 -3.52 10.58
C LEU A 15 9.96 -2.95 11.80
N SER A 16 9.31 -2.04 12.51
CA SER A 16 9.76 -1.51 13.79
C SER A 16 8.60 -1.38 14.77
N ARG A 17 8.91 -1.23 16.06
CA ARG A 17 7.89 -1.10 17.12
C ARG A 17 7.20 0.26 17.03
N GLU A 18 7.99 1.27 16.70
CA GLU A 18 7.62 2.64 16.48
C GLU A 18 6.64 2.73 15.30
N ASN A 19 6.96 2.09 14.17
CA ASN A 19 6.08 2.07 13.01
C ASN A 19 4.78 1.32 13.28
N CYS A 20 4.82 0.21 14.03
CA CYS A 20 3.58 -0.47 14.44
C CYS A 20 2.69 0.45 15.27
N THR A 21 3.28 1.26 16.14
CA THR A 21 2.57 2.20 17.01
C THR A 21 1.97 3.34 16.20
N ALA A 22 2.76 3.95 15.31
CA ALA A 22 2.28 5.01 14.42
C ALA A 22 1.09 4.58 13.55
N VAL A 23 1.06 3.31 13.12
CA VAL A 23 -0.08 2.75 12.38
C VAL A 23 -1.32 2.61 13.27
N GLU A 24 -1.16 2.16 14.51
CA GLU A 24 -2.30 2.09 15.44
C GLU A 24 -2.79 3.45 15.92
N ASP A 25 -1.90 4.46 16.00
CA ASP A 25 -2.26 5.83 16.37
C ASP A 25 -3.21 6.48 15.35
N VAL A 26 -3.16 6.04 14.09
CA VAL A 26 -4.14 6.40 13.05
C VAL A 26 -5.31 5.43 12.96
N HIS A 27 -5.51 4.60 13.98
CA HIS A 27 -6.56 3.58 14.10
C HIS A 27 -6.52 2.48 13.03
N ALA A 28 -5.36 2.25 12.40
CA ALA A 28 -5.15 1.18 11.44
C ALA A 28 -4.48 -0.04 12.09
N LYS A 29 -4.62 -1.22 11.46
CA LYS A 29 -3.92 -2.44 11.88
C LYS A 29 -2.59 -2.58 11.14
N PRO A 30 -1.45 -2.71 11.84
CA PRO A 30 -0.18 -2.99 11.18
C PRO A 30 -0.12 -4.43 10.65
N ARG A 31 0.32 -4.57 9.40
CA ARG A 31 0.53 -5.83 8.68
C ARG A 31 1.87 -5.81 7.96
N PHE A 32 2.95 -5.90 8.73
CA PHE A 32 4.29 -5.92 8.19
C PHE A 32 4.78 -7.33 7.86
N HIS A 33 5.70 -7.43 6.90
CA HIS A 33 6.41 -8.67 6.65
C HIS A 33 7.29 -9.04 7.86
N LEU A 34 6.97 -10.15 8.51
CA LEU A 34 7.68 -10.60 9.71
C LEU A 34 8.98 -11.34 9.34
N LYS A 35 10.10 -10.91 9.92
CA LYS A 35 11.39 -11.62 9.82
C LYS A 35 11.40 -12.83 10.77
N LYS A 36 12.29 -13.79 10.52
CA LYS A 36 12.54 -14.88 11.48
C LYS A 36 13.22 -14.34 12.75
N GLY A 37 12.91 -14.92 13.92
CA GLY A 37 13.57 -14.60 15.19
C GLY A 37 13.05 -13.36 15.93
N LEU A 38 11.84 -12.88 15.63
CA LEU A 38 11.27 -11.71 16.31
C LEU A 38 10.90 -12.01 17.76
N THR A 39 11.20 -11.06 18.66
CA THR A 39 10.80 -11.16 20.07
C THR A 39 9.44 -10.50 20.30
N LYS A 40 8.53 -11.20 20.98
CA LYS A 40 7.20 -10.67 21.39
C LYS A 40 7.24 -9.64 22.52
N LYS A 41 8.43 -9.29 23.05
CA LYS A 41 8.59 -8.26 24.09
C LYS A 41 8.15 -6.91 23.52
N PRO A 42 7.09 -6.27 24.07
CA PRO A 42 6.52 -5.04 23.54
C PRO A 42 7.46 -3.83 23.71
N LYS A 43 8.23 -3.78 24.82
CA LYS A 43 9.14 -2.65 25.14
C LYS A 43 8.44 -1.28 25.07
N GLY A 44 7.22 -1.17 25.62
CA GLY A 44 6.42 0.06 25.56
C GLY A 44 5.51 0.20 24.34
N HIS A 45 5.64 -0.69 23.34
CA HIS A 45 4.83 -0.66 22.11
C HIS A 45 3.87 -1.86 22.05
N PRO A 46 2.62 -1.73 22.54
CA PRO A 46 1.67 -2.84 22.54
C PRO A 46 1.24 -3.24 21.12
N ALA A 47 1.26 -2.30 20.17
CA ALA A 47 0.99 -2.52 18.75
C ALA A 47 1.80 -3.67 18.16
N TRP A 48 3.10 -3.69 18.47
CA TRP A 48 4.03 -4.73 18.05
C TRP A 48 3.58 -6.12 18.50
N LYS A 49 3.23 -6.25 19.78
CA LYS A 49 2.79 -7.53 20.35
C LYS A 49 1.46 -7.97 19.73
N ARG A 50 0.53 -7.04 19.51
CA ARG A 50 -0.76 -7.32 18.86
C ARG A 50 -0.57 -7.80 17.42
N MET A 51 0.30 -7.16 16.65
CA MET A 51 0.64 -7.60 15.30
C MET A 51 1.19 -9.03 15.28
N LEU A 52 2.20 -9.32 16.10
CA LEU A 52 2.78 -10.67 16.19
C LEU A 52 1.77 -11.72 16.65
N ASN A 53 0.94 -11.37 17.63
CA ASN A 53 -0.13 -12.27 18.08
C ASN A 53 -1.17 -12.51 16.98
N SER A 54 -1.49 -11.51 16.16
CA SER A 54 -2.46 -11.67 15.07
C SER A 54 -1.97 -12.63 13.97
N GLU A 55 -0.67 -12.63 13.70
CA GLU A 55 -0.06 -13.59 12.77
C GLU A 55 -0.03 -15.00 13.37
N GLU A 56 0.29 -15.16 14.65
CA GLU A 56 0.28 -16.47 15.32
C GLU A 56 -1.13 -17.06 15.47
N GLN A 57 -2.13 -16.23 15.77
CA GLN A 57 -3.51 -16.69 15.98
C GLN A 57 -4.20 -17.07 14.67
N ASN A 58 -3.97 -16.31 13.60
CA ASN A 58 -4.59 -16.52 12.29
C ASN A 58 -3.61 -16.20 11.15
N PRO A 59 -2.61 -17.07 10.92
CA PRO A 59 -1.54 -16.80 9.95
C PRO A 59 -2.08 -16.66 8.52
N GLU A 60 -3.11 -17.42 8.16
CA GLU A 60 -3.73 -17.31 6.83
C GLU A 60 -4.38 -15.95 6.59
N GLN A 61 -5.13 -15.44 7.58
CA GLN A 61 -5.76 -14.12 7.46
C GLN A 61 -4.70 -13.03 7.41
N TYR A 62 -3.68 -13.12 8.26
CA TYR A 62 -2.55 -12.19 8.26
C TYR A 62 -1.86 -12.17 6.89
N GLY A 63 -1.63 -13.36 6.31
CA GLY A 63 -1.06 -13.51 4.97
C GLY A 63 -1.93 -12.84 3.91
N ARG A 64 -3.24 -13.10 3.88
CA ARG A 64 -4.17 -12.48 2.93
C ARG A 64 -4.17 -10.95 3.04
N GLU A 65 -4.22 -10.42 4.25
CA GLU A 65 -4.19 -8.97 4.50
C GLU A 65 -2.85 -8.37 4.07
N TYR A 66 -1.73 -9.01 4.39
CA TYR A 66 -0.39 -8.60 3.96
C TYR A 66 -0.23 -8.62 2.42
N HIS A 67 -0.79 -9.63 1.75
CA HIS A 67 -0.69 -9.78 0.30
C HIS A 67 -1.36 -8.65 -0.49
N THR A 68 -2.29 -7.89 0.09
CA THR A 68 -2.88 -6.71 -0.59
C THR A 68 -1.85 -5.70 -1.09
N ARG A 69 -0.65 -5.70 -0.49
CA ARG A 69 0.52 -4.92 -0.91
C ARG A 69 0.98 -5.22 -2.34
N SER A 70 0.76 -6.43 -2.88
CA SER A 70 1.12 -6.76 -4.26
C SER A 70 0.32 -5.95 -5.29
N ASN A 71 -0.87 -5.45 -4.93
CA ASN A 71 -1.69 -4.64 -5.82
C ASN A 71 -0.99 -3.32 -6.17
N VAL A 72 -0.33 -2.69 -5.19
CA VAL A 72 0.43 -1.45 -5.39
C VAL A 72 1.62 -1.70 -6.31
N GLU A 73 2.34 -2.81 -6.11
CA GLU A 73 3.49 -3.18 -6.95
C GLU A 73 3.08 -3.48 -8.40
N SER A 74 2.00 -4.25 -8.59
CA SER A 74 1.45 -4.52 -9.92
C SER A 74 0.98 -3.24 -10.62
N THR A 75 0.35 -2.33 -9.88
CA THR A 75 -0.10 -1.03 -10.41
C THR A 75 1.10 -0.18 -10.84
N ASN A 76 2.11 -0.05 -9.99
CA ASN A 76 3.35 0.66 -10.30
C ASN A 76 4.05 0.07 -11.53
N LYS A 77 4.14 -1.27 -11.61
CA LYS A 77 4.72 -1.96 -12.76
C LYS A 77 3.92 -1.68 -14.04
N ALA A 78 2.59 -1.81 -14.00
CA ALA A 78 1.73 -1.57 -15.15
C ALA A 78 1.83 -0.12 -15.64
N LYS A 79 1.87 0.86 -14.73
CA LYS A 79 2.11 2.28 -15.06
C LYS A 79 3.46 2.44 -15.76
N LYS A 80 4.53 1.89 -15.20
CA LYS A 80 5.89 1.99 -15.75
C LYS A 80 6.03 1.31 -17.11
N GLN A 81 5.39 0.15 -17.31
CA GLN A 81 5.38 -0.52 -18.60
C GLN A 81 4.69 0.31 -19.68
N LYS A 82 3.70 1.13 -19.31
CA LYS A 82 2.92 1.92 -20.25
C LYS A 82 3.51 3.31 -20.55
N PHE A 83 4.04 3.98 -19.54
CA PHE A 83 4.53 5.36 -19.64
C PHE A 83 6.03 5.53 -19.42
N GLY A 84 6.76 4.43 -19.20
CA GLY A 84 8.17 4.47 -18.81
C GLY A 84 8.38 4.59 -17.30
N ASP A 85 9.60 4.30 -16.88
CA ASP A 85 10.06 4.35 -15.49
C ASP A 85 10.93 5.58 -15.17
N TYR A 86 11.07 6.51 -16.12
CA TYR A 86 11.80 7.76 -15.99
C TYR A 86 10.92 8.97 -16.39
N VAL A 87 11.37 10.16 -16.01
CA VAL A 87 10.80 11.44 -16.43
C VAL A 87 11.72 12.10 -17.45
N LEU A 88 11.16 12.73 -18.47
CA LEU A 88 11.89 13.42 -19.53
C LEU A 88 12.22 14.87 -19.15
N CYS A 89 11.42 15.49 -18.30
CA CYS A 89 11.60 16.86 -17.90
C CYS A 89 12.90 17.08 -17.12
N LYS A 90 13.56 18.22 -17.35
CA LYS A 90 14.82 18.58 -16.65
C LYS A 90 14.59 19.46 -15.43
N ASN A 91 13.62 20.37 -15.49
CA ASN A 91 13.22 21.23 -14.38
C ASN A 91 12.48 20.40 -13.32
N ASP A 92 12.80 20.58 -12.04
CA ASP A 92 12.24 19.78 -10.95
C ASP A 92 10.73 19.95 -10.80
N ALA A 93 10.21 21.17 -10.96
CA ALA A 93 8.77 21.40 -10.97
C ALA A 93 8.08 20.64 -12.12
N ALA A 94 8.71 20.62 -13.30
CA ALA A 94 8.17 19.91 -14.47
C ALA A 94 8.27 18.38 -14.31
N LYS A 95 9.32 17.86 -13.67
CA LYS A 95 9.44 16.42 -13.34
C LYS A 95 8.31 15.96 -12.42
N GLU A 96 8.00 16.75 -11.39
CA GLU A 96 6.91 16.46 -10.46
C GLU A 96 5.56 16.45 -11.20
N GLN A 97 5.32 17.46 -12.04
CA GLN A 97 4.11 17.55 -12.87
C GLN A 97 4.00 16.37 -13.84
N GLU A 98 5.08 16.00 -14.53
CA GLU A 98 5.12 14.84 -15.44
C GLU A 98 4.78 13.55 -14.69
N SER A 99 5.38 13.34 -13.52
CA SER A 99 5.10 12.19 -12.66
C SER A 99 3.61 12.10 -12.29
N GLN A 100 3.00 13.20 -11.88
CA GLN A 100 1.58 13.25 -11.50
C GLN A 100 0.64 13.07 -12.72
N LEU A 101 0.96 13.69 -13.86
CA LEU A 101 0.17 13.59 -15.08
C LEU A 101 0.17 12.16 -15.64
N THR A 102 1.29 11.45 -15.56
CA THR A 102 1.35 10.04 -15.99
C THR A 102 0.45 9.13 -15.15
N TRP A 103 0.22 9.44 -13.87
CA TRP A 103 -0.77 8.76 -13.05
C TRP A 103 -2.20 9.05 -13.49
N CYS A 104 -2.52 10.30 -13.79
CA CYS A 104 -3.84 10.67 -14.32
C CYS A 104 -4.11 9.96 -15.65
N ALA A 105 -3.14 9.98 -16.57
CA ALA A 105 -3.23 9.27 -17.84
C ALA A 105 -3.40 7.75 -17.66
N TYR A 106 -2.66 7.14 -16.73
CA TYR A 106 -2.83 5.73 -16.40
C TYR A 106 -4.25 5.43 -15.91
N ASN A 107 -4.78 6.23 -14.99
CA ASN A 107 -6.13 6.07 -14.46
C ASN A 107 -7.20 6.16 -15.55
N PHE A 108 -7.10 7.12 -16.48
CA PHE A 108 -8.01 7.19 -17.62
C PHE A 108 -7.99 5.90 -18.45
N THR A 109 -6.81 5.30 -18.65
CA THR A 109 -6.74 4.06 -19.39
C THR A 109 -7.33 2.87 -18.64
N VAL A 110 -7.22 2.85 -17.31
CA VAL A 110 -7.88 1.83 -16.47
C VAL A 110 -9.40 2.00 -16.52
N LEU A 111 -9.90 3.24 -16.43
CA LEU A 111 -11.34 3.53 -16.52
C LEU A 111 -11.92 3.13 -17.87
N SER A 112 -11.25 3.47 -18.97
CA SER A 112 -11.68 3.03 -20.31
C SER A 112 -11.75 1.50 -20.41
N ARG A 113 -10.75 0.79 -19.87
CA ARG A 113 -10.77 -0.68 -19.85
C ARG A 113 -11.88 -1.24 -18.96
N ALA A 114 -12.11 -0.65 -17.79
CA ALA A 114 -13.20 -1.06 -16.91
C ALA A 114 -14.57 -0.93 -17.60
N LEU A 115 -14.78 0.14 -18.36
CA LEU A 115 -16.01 0.36 -19.13
C LEU A 115 -16.16 -0.66 -20.26
N TYR A 116 -15.16 -0.79 -21.14
CA TYR A 116 -15.28 -1.59 -22.36
C TYR A 116 -15.02 -3.09 -22.17
N GLU A 117 -14.13 -3.48 -21.26
CA GLU A 117 -13.75 -4.89 -21.03
C GLU A 117 -14.54 -5.53 -19.87
N LEU A 118 -14.88 -4.78 -18.82
CA LEU A 118 -15.52 -5.32 -17.61
C LEU A 118 -17.00 -4.91 -17.47
N GLY A 119 -17.51 -4.04 -18.33
CA GLY A 119 -18.89 -3.54 -18.25
C GLY A 119 -19.16 -2.67 -17.02
N ILE A 120 -18.11 -2.12 -16.39
CA ILE A 120 -18.24 -1.28 -15.20
C ILE A 120 -18.41 0.18 -15.68
N GLY A 121 -19.65 0.66 -15.61
CA GLY A 121 -20.01 2.03 -15.97
C GLY A 121 -19.99 3.01 -14.79
N PRO A 122 -19.99 4.33 -15.07
CA PRO A 122 -20.27 5.33 -14.05
C PRO A 122 -21.67 5.10 -13.45
N THR A 123 -21.77 5.21 -12.13
CA THR A 123 -23.06 5.34 -11.45
C THR A 123 -23.41 6.82 -11.31
N ASP A 124 -24.71 7.13 -11.18
CA ASP A 124 -25.15 8.49 -10.86
C ASP A 124 -24.48 8.99 -9.57
N TRP A 125 -24.05 10.25 -9.56
CA TRP A 125 -23.27 10.89 -8.49
C TRP A 125 -24.14 11.48 -7.37
#